data_AF-A0A6I9WIU2-F1
#
_entry.id   AF-A0A6I9WIU2-F1
#
_cell.length_a   1.000
_cell.length_b   1.000
_cell.length_c   1.000
_cell.angle_alpha   90.00
_cell.angle_beta   90.00
_cell.angle_gamma   90.00
#
_symmetry.space_group_name_H-M   'P 1'
#
loop_
_entity.id
_entity.type
_entity.pdbx_description
1 polymer ?
#
loop_
_entity_poly.entity_id
_entity_poly.type
_entity_poly.pdbx_seq_one_letter_code
_entity_poly.pdbx_strand_id
1 'polypeptide(L)'
;MKCLPAIVLAIILVAAEGKIVPASDVENQQTSTQPVSLSDYIKEAQNRINDFGIQLQQQFNLPNQEDIVNTLREHSANFTSSVQEYIKTVTDEVKAKNPELENLWTNMTTKLSEMIDNLNTNSETKEQISQLRAKFQEGVQTLVTESENAAKTISENSNKVQEGIAKLTKQAIDIAVQASQNLNNQLQQATTPQP
;
A
#
# COMPACT_ATOMS: atom_id res chain seq x y z
N MET A 1 -20.49 -5.44 -32.48
CA MET A 1 -20.10 -4.02 -32.36
C MET A 1 -20.90 -3.39 -31.24
N LYS A 2 -20.24 -2.95 -30.16
CA LYS A 2 -20.81 -2.14 -29.07
C LYS A 2 -19.63 -1.38 -28.44
N CYS A 3 -19.70 -0.06 -28.54
CA CYS A 3 -18.60 0.88 -28.33
C CYS A 3 -18.37 1.19 -26.84
N LEU A 4 -17.09 1.36 -26.50
CA LEU A 4 -16.60 2.02 -25.28
C LEU A 4 -16.67 3.55 -25.47
N PRO A 5 -17.05 4.34 -24.47
CA PRO A 5 -16.75 5.77 -24.47
C PRO A 5 -15.38 6.04 -23.82
N ALA A 6 -14.49 6.61 -24.63
CA ALA A 6 -13.23 7.20 -24.20
C ALA A 6 -13.52 8.50 -23.41
N ILE A 7 -12.89 8.66 -22.25
CA ILE A 7 -12.91 9.91 -21.47
C ILE A 7 -11.59 10.64 -21.73
N VAL A 8 -11.70 11.77 -22.43
CA VAL A 8 -10.62 12.73 -22.66
C VAL A 8 -10.55 13.65 -21.44
N LEU A 9 -9.39 13.73 -20.80
CA LEU A 9 -9.15 14.59 -19.64
C LEU A 9 -8.45 15.87 -20.11
N ALA A 10 -9.19 16.98 -20.14
CA ALA A 10 -8.70 18.30 -20.48
C ALA A 10 -8.13 18.99 -19.23
N ILE A 11 -6.89 19.45 -19.32
CA ILE A 11 -6.19 20.22 -18.28
C ILE A 11 -6.56 21.70 -18.47
N ILE A 12 -7.19 22.32 -17.47
CA ILE A 12 -7.41 23.78 -17.43
C ILE A 12 -6.50 24.37 -16.35
N LEU A 13 -5.52 25.18 -16.77
CA LEU A 13 -4.83 26.14 -15.90
C LEU A 13 -5.77 27.33 -15.66
N VAL A 14 -6.01 27.70 -14.40
CA VAL A 14 -6.60 28.99 -14.06
C VAL A 14 -5.61 29.77 -13.20
N ALA A 15 -5.11 30.86 -13.77
CA ALA A 15 -4.52 31.97 -13.04
C ALA A 15 -5.65 32.96 -12.69
N ALA A 16 -5.71 33.41 -11.44
CA ALA A 16 -6.53 34.57 -11.08
C ALA A 16 -5.93 35.29 -9.87
N GLU A 17 -5.47 36.52 -10.11
CA GLU A 17 -5.11 37.51 -9.10
C GLU A 17 -6.35 38.38 -8.76
N GLY A 18 -6.53 38.69 -7.47
CA GLY A 18 -6.96 40.02 -7.01
C GLY A 18 -8.43 40.46 -7.07
N LYS A 19 -9.01 40.57 -5.86
CA LYS A 19 -9.67 41.78 -5.27
C LYS A 19 -11.23 41.83 -5.14
N ILE A 20 -11.65 41.92 -3.85
CA ILE A 20 -12.72 42.70 -3.16
C ILE A 20 -14.25 42.32 -3.16
N VAL A 21 -14.71 41.69 -2.03
CA VAL A 21 -15.82 41.96 -1.04
C VAL A 21 -17.29 42.31 -1.48
N PRO A 22 -18.38 42.05 -0.70
CA PRO A 22 -18.87 40.83 0.01
C PRO A 22 -20.40 40.53 -0.17
N ALA A 23 -20.83 39.44 0.49
CA ALA A 23 -22.16 39.15 1.05
C ALA A 23 -23.24 38.55 0.13
N SER A 24 -23.35 37.21 0.15
CA SER A 24 -24.39 36.49 0.91
C SER A 24 -24.36 35.02 0.52
N ASP A 25 -24.23 34.16 1.53
CA ASP A 25 -24.80 32.81 1.58
C ASP A 25 -24.64 31.92 0.33
N VAL A 26 -23.44 31.38 0.14
CA VAL A 26 -23.29 30.08 -0.52
C VAL A 26 -22.30 29.28 0.33
N GLU A 27 -22.82 28.22 0.93
CA GLU A 27 -22.07 27.17 1.60
C GLU A 27 -20.83 26.81 0.81
N ASN A 28 -19.70 27.07 1.45
CA ASN A 28 -18.37 26.94 0.93
C ASN A 28 -17.99 25.45 0.88
N GLN A 29 -18.41 24.75 -0.17
CA GLN A 29 -17.79 23.48 -0.59
C GLN A 29 -16.67 23.75 -1.60
N GLN A 30 -15.75 24.65 -1.27
CA GLN A 30 -14.37 24.45 -1.70
C GLN A 30 -13.79 23.36 -0.80
N THR A 31 -13.93 22.10 -1.24
CA THR A 31 -13.01 21.03 -0.85
C THR A 31 -11.62 21.49 -1.26
N SER A 32 -10.98 22.20 -0.33
CA SER A 32 -9.57 22.49 -0.37
C SER A 32 -8.89 21.14 -0.26
N THR A 33 -8.56 20.51 -1.40
CA THR A 33 -7.66 19.36 -1.44
C THR A 33 -6.28 19.87 -1.06
N GLN A 34 -6.10 20.08 0.24
CA GLN A 34 -4.80 20.23 0.86
C GLN A 34 -4.03 18.94 0.51
N PRO A 35 -2.79 19.04 0.00
CA PRO A 35 -2.02 17.85 -0.34
C PRO A 35 -1.91 17.00 0.93
N VAL A 36 -2.41 15.76 0.85
CA VAL A 36 -2.39 14.81 1.97
C VAL A 36 -0.93 14.66 2.40
N SER A 37 -0.65 14.94 3.67
CA SER A 37 0.70 14.82 4.18
C SER A 37 1.11 13.34 4.21
N LEU A 38 2.41 13.04 4.05
CA LEU A 38 2.90 11.66 4.13
C LEU A 38 2.51 10.99 5.47
N SER A 39 2.43 11.77 6.55
CA SER A 39 1.99 11.28 7.85
C SER A 39 0.52 10.87 7.85
N ASP A 40 -0.36 11.67 7.23
CA ASP A 40 -1.78 11.32 7.09
C ASP A 40 -1.94 10.09 6.19
N TYR A 41 -1.12 9.99 5.14
CA TYR A 41 -1.10 8.84 4.24
C TYR A 41 -0.70 7.54 4.97
N ILE A 42 0.35 7.59 5.80
CA ILE A 42 0.79 6.46 6.63
C ILE A 42 -0.33 6.04 7.59
N LYS A 43 -0.95 7.00 8.29
CA LYS A 43 -2.03 6.71 9.24
C LYS A 43 -3.23 6.08 8.56
N GLU A 44 -3.60 6.58 7.39
CA GLU A 44 -4.68 6.00 6.60
C GLU A 44 -4.37 4.55 6.20
N ALA A 45 -3.14 4.29 5.75
CA ALA A 45 -2.70 2.94 5.42
C ALA A 45 -2.72 2.00 6.64
N GLN A 46 -2.24 2.46 7.80
CA GLN A 46 -2.28 1.71 9.05
C GLN A 46 -3.70 1.32 9.43
N ASN A 47 -4.65 2.27 9.37
CA ASN A 47 -6.05 1.99 9.65
C ASN A 47 -6.61 0.94 8.68
N ARG A 48 -6.36 1.10 7.38
CA ARG A 48 -6.82 0.15 6.35
C ARG A 48 -6.25 -1.27 6.55
N ILE A 49 -4.98 -1.38 6.92
CA ILE A 49 -4.32 -2.67 7.16
C ILE A 49 -4.86 -3.33 8.44
N ASN A 50 -5.10 -2.53 9.48
CA ASN A 50 -5.72 -3.03 10.72
C ASN A 50 -7.15 -3.56 10.45
N ASP A 51 -7.96 -2.80 9.72
CA ASP A 51 -9.32 -3.20 9.34
C ASP A 51 -9.30 -4.47 8.47
N PHE A 52 -8.35 -4.55 7.53
CA PHE A 52 -8.11 -5.76 6.74
C PHE A 52 -7.77 -6.95 7.64
N GLY A 53 -6.92 -6.76 8.65
CA GLY A 53 -6.55 -7.81 9.59
C GLY A 53 -7.77 -8.44 10.29
N ILE A 54 -8.70 -7.59 10.72
CA ILE A 54 -9.96 -8.00 11.35
C ILE A 54 -10.85 -8.74 10.34
N GLN A 55 -11.02 -8.21 9.12
CA GLN A 55 -11.85 -8.82 8.08
C GLN A 55 -11.32 -10.20 7.65
N LEU A 56 -10.00 -10.32 7.48
CA LEU A 56 -9.34 -11.58 7.13
C LEU A 56 -9.57 -12.67 8.19
N GLN A 57 -9.59 -12.30 9.48
CA GLN A 57 -9.90 -13.23 10.56
C GLN A 57 -11.35 -13.74 10.48
N GLN A 58 -12.30 -12.85 10.19
CA GLN A 58 -13.73 -13.21 10.06
C GLN A 58 -13.99 -14.14 8.88
N GLN A 59 -13.38 -13.83 7.73
CA GLN A 59 -13.49 -14.60 6.49
C GLN A 59 -13.00 -16.06 6.67
N PHE A 60 -11.92 -16.26 7.44
CA PHE A 60 -11.32 -17.58 7.65
C PHE A 60 -12.17 -18.55 8.49
N ASN A 61 -13.18 -18.04 9.20
CA ASN A 61 -14.11 -18.86 9.99
C ASN A 61 -15.26 -19.43 9.15
N LEU A 62 -15.28 -19.18 7.83
CA LEU A 62 -16.32 -19.64 6.92
C LEU A 62 -16.04 -21.05 6.36
N PRO A 63 -17.08 -21.79 5.91
CA PRO A 63 -16.94 -23.16 5.44
C PRO A 63 -16.19 -23.32 4.10
N ASN A 64 -16.10 -22.26 3.26
CA ASN A 64 -15.41 -22.27 1.96
C ASN A 64 -13.88 -22.18 2.10
N GLN A 65 -13.28 -23.06 2.90
CA GLN A 65 -11.85 -22.97 3.24
C GLN A 65 -10.92 -23.17 2.06
N GLU A 66 -11.27 -23.98 1.05
CA GLU A 66 -10.39 -24.25 -0.09
C GLU A 66 -10.20 -23.03 -0.99
N ASP A 67 -11.28 -22.30 -1.32
CA ASP A 67 -11.21 -21.08 -2.12
C ASP A 67 -10.48 -19.95 -1.40
N ILE A 68 -10.73 -19.80 -0.10
CA ILE A 68 -10.03 -18.84 0.76
C ILE A 68 -8.52 -19.12 0.77
N VAL A 69 -8.14 -20.39 0.85
CA VAL A 69 -6.74 -20.83 0.85
C VAL A 69 -6.06 -20.53 -0.47
N ASN A 70 -6.69 -20.87 -1.58
CA ASN A 70 -6.13 -20.65 -2.91
C ASN A 70 -5.96 -19.15 -3.17
N THR A 71 -6.97 -18.36 -2.81
CA THR A 71 -6.91 -16.89 -2.86
C THR A 71 -5.76 -16.34 -2.01
N LEU A 72 -5.63 -16.79 -0.76
CA LEU A 72 -4.55 -16.34 0.12
C LEU A 72 -3.17 -16.71 -0.42
N ARG A 73 -3.01 -17.92 -0.98
CA ARG A 73 -1.73 -18.39 -1.55
C ARG A 73 -1.33 -17.56 -2.76
N GLU A 74 -2.27 -17.34 -3.69
CA GLU A 74 -2.05 -16.53 -4.88
C GLU A 74 -1.70 -15.09 -4.52
N HIS A 75 -2.45 -14.47 -3.60
CA HIS A 75 -2.18 -13.10 -3.17
C HIS A 75 -0.89 -12.97 -2.36
N SER A 76 -0.54 -13.96 -1.55
CA SER A 76 0.75 -13.99 -0.87
C SER A 76 1.91 -14.06 -1.87
N ALA A 77 1.80 -14.89 -2.90
CA ALA A 77 2.80 -14.98 -3.96
C ALA A 77 2.92 -13.66 -4.74
N ASN A 78 1.79 -13.07 -5.13
CA ASN A 78 1.75 -11.78 -5.82
C ASN A 78 2.33 -10.64 -4.97
N PHE A 79 2.03 -10.64 -3.66
CA PHE A 79 2.60 -9.67 -2.73
C PHE A 79 4.13 -9.83 -2.65
N THR A 80 4.63 -11.05 -2.46
CA THR A 80 6.06 -11.36 -2.49
C THR A 80 6.72 -10.87 -3.79
N SER A 81 6.14 -11.16 -4.95
CA SER A 81 6.66 -10.68 -6.23
C SER A 81 6.66 -9.16 -6.34
N SER A 82 5.61 -8.49 -5.88
CA SER A 82 5.52 -7.02 -5.87
C SER A 82 6.59 -6.39 -4.97
N VAL A 83 6.84 -6.97 -3.80
CA VAL A 83 7.91 -6.52 -2.90
C VAL A 83 9.28 -6.79 -3.51
N GLN A 84 9.50 -7.94 -4.15
CA GLN A 84 10.78 -8.23 -4.83
C GLN A 84 11.06 -7.23 -5.96
N GLU A 85 10.05 -6.90 -6.76
CA GLU A 85 10.16 -5.90 -7.83
C GLU A 85 10.43 -4.49 -7.27
N TYR A 86 9.74 -4.13 -6.19
CA TYR A 86 10.00 -2.90 -5.45
C TYR A 86 11.44 -2.83 -4.94
N ILE A 87 11.92 -3.90 -4.29
CA ILE A 87 13.30 -3.98 -3.78
C ILE A 87 14.28 -3.75 -4.93
N LYS A 88 14.09 -4.45 -6.05
CA LYS A 88 14.99 -4.32 -7.21
C LYS A 88 14.98 -2.90 -7.77
N THR A 89 13.79 -2.37 -8.07
CA THR A 89 13.60 -1.05 -8.69
C THR A 89 14.20 0.06 -7.83
N VAL A 90 13.92 0.03 -6.53
CA VAL A 90 14.43 1.04 -5.61
C VAL A 90 15.92 0.87 -5.37
N THR A 91 16.45 -0.35 -5.30
CA THR A 91 17.91 -0.57 -5.19
C THR A 91 18.65 0.09 -6.34
N ASP A 92 18.14 -0.08 -7.57
CA ASP A 92 18.74 0.53 -8.76
C ASP A 92 18.62 2.07 -8.69
N GLU A 93 17.47 2.60 -8.24
CA GLU A 93 17.26 4.04 -8.11
C GLU A 93 18.14 4.68 -7.00
N VAL A 94 18.25 4.04 -5.84
CA VAL A 94 19.07 4.51 -4.71
C VAL A 94 20.53 4.55 -5.12
N LYS A 95 21.06 3.48 -5.70
CA LYS A 95 22.46 3.43 -6.18
C LYS A 95 22.76 4.47 -7.26
N ALA A 96 21.80 4.74 -8.16
CA ALA A 96 22.01 5.65 -9.27
C ALA A 96 21.80 7.13 -8.90
N LYS A 97 20.83 7.45 -8.03
CA LYS A 97 20.36 8.83 -7.84
C LYS A 97 20.53 9.36 -6.43
N ASN A 98 20.48 8.49 -5.42
CA ASN A 98 20.47 8.89 -4.00
C ASN A 98 21.38 7.95 -3.18
N PRO A 99 22.70 7.88 -3.47
CA PRO A 99 23.62 6.99 -2.77
C PRO A 99 23.66 7.24 -1.25
N GLU A 100 23.33 8.46 -0.81
CA GLU A 100 23.17 8.79 0.60
C GLU A 100 22.05 8.01 1.32
N LEU A 101 21.11 7.41 0.58
CA LEU A 101 20.05 6.55 1.13
C LEU A 101 20.44 5.08 1.24
N GLU A 102 21.65 4.69 0.80
CA GLU A 102 22.06 3.28 0.71
C GLU A 102 21.95 2.53 2.04
N ASN A 103 22.35 3.15 3.16
CA ASN A 103 22.26 2.53 4.48
C ASN A 103 20.81 2.32 4.93
N LEU A 104 19.96 3.34 4.76
CA LEU A 104 18.54 3.27 5.10
C LEU A 104 17.84 2.21 4.24
N TRP A 105 18.15 2.21 2.95
CA TRP A 105 17.61 1.26 1.99
C TRP A 105 18.08 -0.17 2.23
N THR A 106 19.33 -0.36 2.62
CA THR A 106 19.87 -1.70 2.96
C THR A 106 19.12 -2.31 4.14
N ASN A 107 18.91 -1.53 5.21
CA ASN A 107 18.15 -2.00 6.37
C ASN A 107 16.70 -2.37 6.00
N MET A 108 16.05 -1.54 5.18
CA MET A 108 14.71 -1.84 4.67
C MET A 108 14.72 -3.13 3.83
N THR A 109 15.65 -3.25 2.88
CA THR A 109 15.79 -4.42 2.01
C THR A 109 15.98 -5.71 2.79
N THR A 110 16.80 -5.70 3.84
CA THR A 110 16.99 -6.87 4.72
C THR A 110 15.67 -7.33 5.32
N LYS A 111 14.92 -6.43 5.95
CA LYS A 111 13.63 -6.75 6.57
C LYS A 111 12.58 -7.19 5.55
N LEU A 112 12.57 -6.58 4.37
CA LEU A 112 11.66 -6.96 3.31
C LEU A 112 11.99 -8.35 2.73
N SER A 113 13.28 -8.69 2.66
CA SER A 113 13.73 -10.01 2.24
C SER A 113 13.36 -11.08 3.27
N GLU A 114 13.56 -10.80 4.56
CA GLU A 114 13.11 -11.69 5.65
C GLU A 114 11.59 -11.93 5.60
N MET A 115 10.80 -10.88 5.36
CA MET A 115 9.36 -11.00 5.14
C MET A 115 9.04 -11.92 3.95
N ILE A 116 9.70 -11.73 2.81
CA ILE A 116 9.50 -12.56 1.61
C ILE A 116 9.80 -14.03 1.92
N ASP A 117 10.92 -14.31 2.58
CA ASP A 117 11.32 -15.67 2.96
C ASP A 117 10.30 -16.30 3.90
N ASN A 118 9.77 -15.51 4.84
CA ASN A 118 8.71 -15.96 5.75
C ASN A 118 7.41 -16.29 5.01
N LEU A 119 7.05 -15.54 3.97
CA LEU A 119 5.84 -15.77 3.17
C LEU A 119 5.93 -16.94 2.20
N ASN A 120 7.15 -17.30 1.79
CA ASN A 120 7.40 -18.34 0.80
C ASN A 120 7.39 -19.76 1.41
N THR A 121 6.41 -20.06 2.25
CA THR A 121 6.25 -21.39 2.87
C THR A 121 5.27 -22.27 2.11
N ASN A 122 5.65 -23.53 1.85
CA ASN A 122 4.74 -24.56 1.33
C ASN A 122 3.58 -24.76 2.31
N SER A 123 2.41 -24.25 1.90
CA SER A 123 1.22 -24.19 2.75
C SER A 123 0.19 -25.17 2.23
N GLU A 124 0.29 -26.42 2.66
CA GLU A 124 -0.56 -27.56 2.27
C GLU A 124 -1.56 -27.94 3.37
N THR A 125 -1.25 -27.67 4.64
CA THR A 125 -2.11 -28.02 5.79
C THR A 125 -2.86 -26.80 6.33
N LYS A 126 -4.00 -27.04 7.02
CA LYS A 126 -4.78 -25.96 7.68
C LYS A 126 -3.96 -25.12 8.65
N GLU A 127 -3.01 -25.74 9.34
CA GLU A 127 -2.11 -25.05 10.28
C GLU A 127 -1.12 -24.15 9.53
N GLN A 128 -0.52 -24.65 8.45
CA GLN A 128 0.36 -23.85 7.59
C GLN A 128 -0.39 -22.70 6.92
N ILE A 129 -1.67 -22.88 6.62
CA ILE A 129 -2.53 -21.81 6.08
C ILE A 129 -2.80 -20.72 7.13
N SER A 130 -3.08 -21.10 8.38
CA SER A 130 -3.22 -20.12 9.48
C SER A 130 -1.92 -19.33 9.68
N GLN A 131 -0.78 -20.02 9.55
CA GLN A 131 0.54 -19.40 9.57
C GLN A 131 0.76 -18.48 8.37
N LEU A 132 0.42 -18.90 7.15
CA LEU A 132 0.50 -18.07 5.95
C LEU A 132 -0.31 -16.79 6.09
N ARG A 133 -1.53 -16.90 6.63
CA ARG A 133 -2.39 -15.76 6.91
C ARG A 133 -1.72 -14.79 7.88
N ALA A 134 -1.21 -15.30 9.01
CA ALA A 134 -0.54 -14.49 10.02
C ALA A 134 0.70 -13.80 9.42
N LYS A 135 1.50 -14.54 8.65
CA LYS A 135 2.69 -14.02 7.97
C LYS A 135 2.35 -12.98 6.90
N PHE A 136 1.24 -13.14 6.17
CA PHE A 136 0.75 -12.13 5.22
C PHE A 136 0.38 -10.84 5.94
N GLN A 137 -0.39 -10.94 7.03
CA GLN A 137 -0.75 -9.78 7.86
C GLN A 137 0.49 -9.10 8.43
N GLU A 138 1.42 -9.88 8.98
CA GLU A 138 2.70 -9.41 9.50
C GLU A 138 3.54 -8.73 8.41
N GLY A 139 3.58 -9.30 7.21
CA GLY A 139 4.35 -8.75 6.10
C GLY A 139 3.83 -7.39 5.64
N VAL A 140 2.53 -7.29 5.41
CA VAL A 140 1.90 -6.01 5.07
C VAL A 140 2.11 -4.97 6.17
N GLN A 141 1.98 -5.36 7.44
CA GLN A 141 2.23 -4.47 8.58
C GLN A 141 3.71 -4.04 8.67
N THR A 142 4.64 -4.95 8.41
CA THR A 142 6.08 -4.67 8.41
C THR A 142 6.42 -3.65 7.34
N LEU A 143 5.87 -3.81 6.13
CA LEU A 143 6.11 -2.89 5.03
C LEU A 143 5.69 -1.46 5.39
N VAL A 144 4.51 -1.27 6.02
CA VAL A 144 4.06 0.07 6.45
C VAL A 144 4.86 0.59 7.65
N THR A 145 5.22 -0.26 8.60
CA THR A 145 5.99 0.14 9.78
C THR A 145 7.39 0.62 9.40
N GLU A 146 8.08 -0.12 8.53
CA GLU A 146 9.40 0.30 8.04
C GLU A 146 9.31 1.53 7.14
N SER A 147 8.20 1.70 6.41
CA SER A 147 7.92 2.93 5.65
C SER A 147 7.75 4.14 6.57
N GLU A 148 7.07 3.99 7.71
CA GLU A 148 6.93 5.02 8.73
C GLU A 148 8.30 5.36 9.37
N ASN A 149 9.10 4.34 9.69
CA ASN A 149 10.45 4.55 10.21
C ASN A 149 11.32 5.34 9.21
N ALA A 150 11.24 5.00 7.92
CA ALA A 150 11.90 5.79 6.89
C ALA A 150 11.37 7.22 6.84
N ALA A 151 10.05 7.42 6.89
CA ALA A 151 9.44 8.75 6.86
C ALA A 151 9.89 9.65 8.03
N LYS A 152 10.12 9.07 9.22
CA LYS A 152 10.63 9.82 10.38
C LYS A 152 12.02 10.40 10.15
N THR A 153 12.83 9.78 9.30
CA THR A 153 14.17 10.29 8.96
C THR A 153 14.15 11.47 7.98
N ILE A 154 13.00 11.80 7.38
CA ILE A 154 12.86 12.90 6.42
C ILE A 154 13.28 14.24 7.04
N SER A 155 12.82 14.55 8.26
CA SER A 155 13.07 15.86 8.89
C SER A 155 14.55 16.14 9.18
N GLU A 156 15.40 15.12 9.16
CA GLU A 156 16.82 15.20 9.52
C GLU A 156 17.74 15.36 8.30
N ASN A 157 17.18 15.32 7.08
CA ASN A 157 17.94 15.20 5.84
C ASN A 157 17.72 16.36 4.86
N SER A 158 18.57 16.45 3.83
CA SER A 158 18.47 17.49 2.79
C SER A 158 17.24 17.33 1.88
N ASN A 159 16.76 18.40 1.25
CA ASN A 159 15.52 18.39 0.45
C ASN A 159 15.46 17.29 -0.63
N LYS A 160 16.58 16.97 -1.29
CA LYS A 160 16.64 15.91 -2.30
C LYS A 160 16.46 14.52 -1.67
N VAL A 161 17.06 14.32 -0.51
CA VAL A 161 16.97 13.08 0.28
C VAL A 161 15.56 12.93 0.86
N GLN A 162 14.94 14.03 1.27
CA GLN A 162 13.55 14.07 1.70
C GLN A 162 12.59 13.59 0.61
N GLU A 163 12.75 14.09 -0.63
CA GLU A 163 11.94 13.67 -1.76
C GLU A 163 12.13 12.18 -2.08
N GLY A 164 13.38 11.72 -2.06
CA GLY A 164 13.72 10.30 -2.22
C GLY A 164 13.00 9.44 -1.17
N ILE A 165 13.21 9.72 0.11
CA ILE A 165 12.58 8.97 1.22
C ILE A 165 11.05 9.01 1.11
N ALA A 166 10.46 10.17 0.84
CA ALA A 166 9.00 10.31 0.71
C ALA A 166 8.45 9.43 -0.41
N LYS A 167 9.14 9.37 -1.55
CA LYS A 167 8.77 8.49 -2.67
C LYS A 167 8.89 7.02 -2.29
N LEU A 168 9.99 6.61 -1.64
CA LEU A 168 10.17 5.23 -1.18
C LEU A 168 9.07 4.80 -0.22
N THR A 169 8.86 5.60 0.83
CA THR A 169 7.79 5.40 1.82
C THR A 169 6.44 5.27 1.14
N LYS A 170 6.11 6.18 0.21
CA LYS A 170 4.81 6.15 -0.47
C LYS A 170 4.64 4.87 -1.29
N GLN A 171 5.62 4.49 -2.10
CA GLN A 171 5.54 3.29 -2.93
C GLN A 171 5.38 2.02 -2.10
N ALA A 172 6.13 1.89 -1.00
CA ALA A 172 5.99 0.76 -0.08
C ALA A 172 4.60 0.69 0.55
N ILE A 173 4.05 1.83 0.99
CA ILE A 173 2.68 1.91 1.52
C ILE A 173 1.64 1.54 0.45
N ASP A 174 1.81 2.03 -0.79
CA ASP A 174 0.92 1.71 -1.90
C ASP A 174 0.84 0.21 -2.12
N ILE A 175 1.99 -0.48 -2.13
CA ILE A 175 2.06 -1.95 -2.27
C ILE A 175 1.32 -2.64 -1.12
N ALA A 176 1.54 -2.21 0.12
CA ALA A 176 0.88 -2.78 1.30
C ALA A 176 -0.64 -2.63 1.22
N VAL A 177 -1.12 -1.41 0.94
CA VAL A 177 -2.55 -1.09 0.84
C VAL A 177 -3.20 -1.85 -0.31
N GLN A 178 -2.56 -1.90 -1.48
CA GLN A 178 -3.08 -2.65 -2.63
C GLN A 178 -3.15 -4.15 -2.35
N ALA A 179 -2.12 -4.73 -1.71
CA ALA A 179 -2.13 -6.14 -1.35
C ALA A 179 -3.29 -6.48 -0.39
N SER A 180 -3.49 -5.66 0.65
CA SER A 180 -4.62 -5.81 1.57
C SER A 180 -5.97 -5.67 0.87
N GLN A 181 -6.16 -4.63 0.07
CA GLN A 181 -7.44 -4.38 -0.60
C GLN A 181 -7.77 -5.47 -1.62
N ASN A 182 -6.80 -5.87 -2.43
CA ASN A 182 -6.99 -6.90 -3.44
C ASN A 182 -7.37 -8.23 -2.79
N LEU A 183 -6.65 -8.65 -1.74
CA LEU A 183 -7.00 -9.88 -1.02
C LEU A 183 -8.39 -9.77 -0.37
N ASN A 184 -8.70 -8.66 0.28
CA ASN A 184 -10.01 -8.46 0.90
C ASN A 184 -11.17 -8.56 -0.09
N ASN A 185 -11.03 -7.93 -1.26
CA ASN A 185 -12.06 -7.93 -2.30
C ASN A 185 -12.27 -9.34 -2.89
N GLN A 186 -11.20 -10.12 -3.04
CA GLN A 186 -11.27 -11.47 -3.58
C GLN A 186 -11.85 -12.45 -2.57
N LEU A 187 -11.52 -12.30 -1.29
CA LEU A 187 -12.11 -13.09 -0.21
C LEU A 187 -13.62 -12.82 -0.07
N GLN A 188 -14.06 -11.56 -0.17
CA GLN A 188 -15.49 -11.23 -0.21
C GLN A 188 -16.23 -11.86 -1.39
N GLN A 189 -15.58 -11.99 -2.55
CA GLN A 189 -16.14 -12.67 -3.72
C GLN A 189 -16.18 -14.20 -3.54
N ALA A 190 -15.14 -14.80 -2.94
CA ALA A 190 -15.08 -16.23 -2.65
C ALA A 190 -16.11 -16.70 -1.60
N THR A 191 -16.68 -15.75 -0.85
CA THR A 191 -17.63 -16.02 0.24
C THR A 191 -19.06 -15.60 -0.08
N THR A 192 -19.31 -15.01 -1.25
CA THR A 192 -20.67 -14.75 -1.74
C THR A 192 -21.24 -16.02 -2.38
N PRO A 193 -22.43 -16.50 -1.96
CA PRO A 193 -23.04 -17.68 -2.58
C PRO A 193 -23.31 -17.41 -4.07
N GLN A 194 -22.76 -18.27 -4.93
CA GLN A 194 -23.04 -18.23 -6.37
C GLN A 194 -24.54 -18.56 -6.60
N PRO A 195 -25.27 -17.77 -7.40
CA PRO A 195 -26.70 -17.99 -7.65
C PRO A 195 -27.00 -19.27 -8.43
#